data_AF-A0A968MR63-F1
#
_entry.id   AF-A0A968MR63-F1
#
_cell.length_a   1.000
_cell.length_b   1.000
_cell.length_c   1.000
_cell.angle_alpha   90.00
_cell.angle_beta   90.00
_cell.angle_gamma   90.00
#
_symmetry.space_group_name_H-M   'P 1'
#
loop_
_entity.id
_entity.type
_entity.pdbx_description
1 polymer ?
#
loop_
_entity_poly.entity_id
_entity_poly.type
_entity_poly.pdbx_seq_one_letter_code
_entity_poly.pdbx_strand_id
1 'polypeptide(L)'
;MLWIAFVIPMLFVNVTFIAQSFSDPFGWGWDFFGTANIPWHQFIPGFVPWVQSIVVLTGLYLSLRNLKRIIWNEMEKSGKHFNLILPMGLFIILAVIVMILFFTKLI
;
A
#
# COMPACT_ATOMS: atom_id res chain seq x y z
N MET A 1 -3.17 -0.47 -6.88
CA MET A 1 -2.46 0.12 -5.71
C MET A 1 -1.45 -0.82 -5.05
N LEU A 2 -1.27 -2.06 -5.56
CA LEU A 2 -0.27 -3.00 -5.05
C LEU A 2 1.15 -2.43 -5.03
N TRP A 3 1.56 -1.76 -6.10
CA TRP A 3 2.88 -1.13 -6.17
C TRP A 3 3.14 -0.12 -5.04
N ILE A 4 2.12 0.69 -4.69
CA ILE A 4 2.22 1.66 -3.59
C ILE A 4 2.48 0.94 -2.27
N ALA A 5 1.80 -0.19 -2.02
CA ALA A 5 2.00 -0.98 -0.80
C ALA A 5 3.45 -1.49 -0.65
N PHE A 6 4.16 -1.77 -1.74
CA PHE A 6 5.57 -2.18 -1.68
C PHE A 6 6.54 -1.05 -1.33
N VAL A 7 6.15 0.22 -1.54
CA VAL A 7 6.97 1.39 -1.22
C VAL A 7 6.85 1.80 0.25
N ILE A 8 5.76 1.41 0.94
CA ILE A 8 5.49 1.82 2.33
C ILE A 8 6.62 1.42 3.31
N PRO A 9 7.12 0.16 3.32
CA PRO A 9 8.23 -0.22 4.21
C PRO A 9 9.47 0.64 3.98
N MET A 10 9.79 0.93 2.72
CA MET A 10 10.93 1.77 2.35
C MET A 10 10.79 3.18 2.93
N LEU A 11 9.59 3.77 2.89
CA LEU A 11 9.35 5.08 3.50
C LEU A 11 9.54 5.03 5.02
N PHE A 12 8.96 4.04 5.70
CA PHE A 12 9.00 3.90 7.17
C PHE A 12 10.42 3.67 7.72
N VAL A 13 11.28 3.00 6.95
CA VAL A 13 12.71 2.81 7.28
C VAL A 13 13.51 4.11 7.16
N ASN A 14 13.10 5.01 6.26
CA ASN A 14 13.84 6.26 6.00
C ASN A 14 13.36 7.45 6.85
N VAL A 15 12.28 7.33 7.62
CA VAL A 15 11.75 8.45 8.44
C VAL A 15 12.80 8.96 9.43
N THR A 16 13.49 8.06 10.13
CA THR A 16 14.51 8.41 11.12
C THR A 16 15.72 9.06 10.46
N PHE A 17 16.10 8.59 9.28
CA PHE A 17 17.16 9.20 8.47
C PHE A 17 16.81 10.64 8.03
N ILE A 18 15.57 10.87 7.58
CA ILE A 18 15.09 12.19 7.20
C ILE A 18 15.11 13.13 8.41
N ALA A 19 14.63 12.66 9.57
CA ALA A 19 14.61 13.45 10.81
C ALA A 19 16.03 13.81 11.30
N GLN A 20 16.98 12.88 11.19
CA GLN A 20 18.38 13.13 11.53
C GLN A 20 18.99 14.16 10.57
N SER A 21 18.81 13.98 9.26
CA SER A 21 19.33 14.88 8.23
C SER A 21 18.75 16.30 8.32
N PHE A 22 17.54 16.44 8.87
CA PHE A 22 16.92 17.74 9.09
C PHE A 22 17.45 18.43 10.36
N SER A 23 17.85 17.66 11.39
CA SER A 23 18.43 18.21 12.62
C SER A 23 19.90 18.60 12.46
N ASP A 24 20.67 17.82 11.70
CA ASP A 24 22.08 18.09 11.39
C ASP A 24 22.35 17.92 9.88
N PRO A 25 21.97 18.91 9.05
CA PRO A 25 22.13 18.80 7.59
C PRO A 25 23.58 18.78 7.13
N PHE A 26 24.52 19.29 7.93
CA PHE A 26 25.94 19.39 7.58
C PHE A 26 26.85 18.44 8.39
N GLY A 27 26.31 17.70 9.36
CA GLY A 27 27.09 16.79 10.20
C GLY A 27 28.04 17.52 11.16
N TRP A 28 27.74 18.78 11.48
CA TRP A 28 28.61 19.64 12.31
C TRP A 28 28.30 19.50 13.81
N GLY A 29 27.39 18.59 14.17
CA GLY A 29 26.93 18.40 15.55
C GLY A 29 25.91 19.44 15.99
N TRP A 30 25.29 20.15 15.04
CA TRP A 30 24.14 21.01 15.31
C TRP A 30 22.92 20.13 15.58
N ASP A 31 22.09 20.53 16.55
CA ASP A 31 20.89 19.76 16.88
C ASP A 31 19.70 20.70 17.01
N PHE A 32 19.12 21.07 15.87
CA PHE A 32 17.98 21.98 15.83
C PHE A 32 16.72 21.40 16.49
N PHE A 33 16.58 20.07 16.49
CA PHE A 33 15.36 19.38 16.93
C PHE A 33 15.58 18.37 18.06
N GLY A 34 16.80 18.20 18.57
CA GLY A 34 17.10 17.17 19.57
C GLY A 34 17.25 15.75 18.98
N THR A 35 17.20 15.62 17.64
CA THR A 35 17.08 14.35 16.92
C THR A 35 18.34 13.95 16.17
N ALA A 36 19.44 14.71 16.27
CA ALA A 36 20.69 14.45 15.56
C ALA A 36 21.38 13.13 16.00
N ASN A 37 21.16 12.70 17.23
CA ASN A 37 21.76 11.48 17.81
C ASN A 37 20.82 10.26 17.84
N ILE A 38 19.68 10.31 17.14
CA ILE A 38 18.75 9.18 17.11
C ILE A 38 19.36 8.06 16.26
N PRO A 39 19.48 6.82 16.77
CA PRO A 39 19.98 5.71 15.98
C PRO A 39 19.01 5.38 14.84
N TRP A 40 19.57 5.00 13.69
CA TRP A 40 18.78 4.53 12.56
C TRP A 40 18.00 3.27 12.95
N HIS A 41 16.68 3.38 12.94
CA HIS A 41 15.76 2.29 13.18
C HIS A 41 14.50 2.49 12.37
N GLN A 42 13.81 1.38 12.09
CA GLN A 42 12.53 1.44 11.39
C GLN A 42 11.46 2.06 12.29
N PHE A 43 10.80 3.10 11.80
CA PHE A 43 9.68 3.71 12.50
C PHE A 43 8.52 2.69 12.59
N ILE A 44 8.09 2.35 13.81
CA ILE A 44 6.91 1.51 14.12
C ILE A 44 6.70 0.32 13.15
N PRO A 45 7.60 -0.69 13.15
CA PRO A 45 7.57 -1.79 12.18
C PRO A 45 6.27 -2.60 12.22
N GLY A 46 5.63 -2.71 13.40
CA GLY A 46 4.36 -3.41 13.56
C GLY A 46 3.17 -2.76 12.86
N PHE A 47 3.25 -1.47 12.49
CA PHE A 47 2.16 -0.76 11.83
C PHE A 47 2.21 -0.89 10.30
N VAL A 48 3.38 -1.21 9.74
CA VAL A 48 3.59 -1.29 8.28
C VAL A 48 2.60 -2.26 7.59
N PRO A 49 2.38 -3.49 8.09
CA PRO A 49 1.41 -4.42 7.47
C PRO A 49 -0.03 -3.89 7.43
N TRP A 50 -0.43 -3.11 8.44
CA TRP A 50 -1.77 -2.51 8.52
C TRP A 50 -1.96 -1.45 7.44
N VAL A 51 -0.97 -0.55 7.27
CA VAL A 51 -1.03 0.48 6.23
C VAL A 51 -1.00 -0.16 4.84
N GLN A 52 -0.15 -1.16 4.62
CA GLN A 52 -0.11 -1.91 3.37
C GLN A 52 -1.46 -2.55 3.05
N SER A 53 -2.10 -3.19 4.04
CA SER A 53 -3.41 -3.82 3.89
C SER A 53 -4.50 -2.80 3.53
N ILE A 54 -4.54 -1.64 4.18
CA ILE A 54 -5.49 -0.55 3.87
C ILE A 54 -5.31 -0.07 2.42
N VAL A 55 -4.06 0.12 1.97
CA VAL A 55 -3.77 0.58 0.60
C VAL A 55 -4.18 -0.46 -0.45
N VAL A 56 -4.02 -1.76 -0.15
CA VAL A 56 -4.48 -2.81 -1.07
C VAL A 56 -6.01 -2.91 -1.08
N LEU A 57 -6.67 -2.83 0.08
CA LEU A 57 -8.13 -2.87 0.20
C LEU A 57 -8.81 -1.69 -0.50
N THR A 58 -8.25 -0.49 -0.39
CA THR A 58 -8.74 0.68 -1.15
C THR A 58 -8.58 0.48 -2.66
N GLY A 59 -7.47 -0.12 -3.09
CA GLY A 59 -7.28 -0.58 -4.47
C GLY A 59 -8.37 -1.55 -4.93
N LEU A 60 -8.69 -2.56 -4.11
CA LEU A 60 -9.76 -3.53 -4.39
C LEU A 60 -11.12 -2.85 -4.55
N TYR A 61 -11.47 -1.97 -3.61
CA TYR A 61 -12.74 -1.24 -3.63
C TYR A 61 -12.88 -0.43 -4.93
N LEU A 62 -11.85 0.30 -5.33
CA LEU A 62 -11.86 1.08 -6.58
C LEU A 62 -11.96 0.18 -7.81
N SER A 63 -11.24 -0.94 -7.84
CA SER A 63 -11.32 -1.93 -8.92
C SER A 63 -12.72 -2.54 -9.04
N LEU A 64 -13.34 -2.97 -7.94
CA LEU A 64 -14.69 -3.52 -7.95
C LEU A 64 -15.75 -2.49 -8.33
N ARG A 65 -15.60 -1.23 -7.87
CA ARG A 65 -16.48 -0.12 -8.27
C ARG A 65 -16.43 0.10 -9.79
N ASN A 66 -15.24 0.07 -10.37
CA ASN A 66 -15.06 0.21 -11.82
C ASN A 66 -15.63 -1.00 -12.57
N LEU A 67 -15.40 -2.22 -12.06
CA LEU A 67 -15.94 -3.45 -12.62
C LEU A 67 -17.47 -3.42 -12.66
N LYS A 68 -18.13 -3.01 -11.57
CA LYS A 68 -19.58 -2.86 -11.49
C LYS A 68 -20.09 -1.83 -12.51
N ARG A 69 -19.38 -0.72 -12.69
CA ARG A 69 -19.73 0.31 -13.67
C ARG A 69 -19.64 -0.22 -15.11
N ILE A 70 -18.62 -1.03 -15.41
CA ILE A 70 -18.47 -1.68 -16.72
C ILE A 70 -19.62 -2.66 -16.95
N ILE A 71 -19.90 -3.55 -15.99
CA ILE A 71 -21.03 -4.50 -16.08
C ILE A 71 -22.34 -3.76 -16.34
N TRP A 72 -22.60 -2.68 -15.60
CA TRP A 72 -23.83 -1.91 -15.76
C TRP A 72 -23.98 -1.34 -17.17
N ASN A 73 -22.92 -0.76 -17.73
CA ASN A 73 -22.93 -0.16 -19.06
C ASN A 73 -23.00 -1.20 -20.19
N GLU A 74 -22.33 -2.35 -20.04
CA GLU A 74 -22.31 -3.41 -21.05
C GLU A 74 -23.60 -4.24 -21.07
N MET A 75 -24.24 -4.46 -19.91
CA MET A 75 -25.50 -5.19 -19.78
C MET A 75 -26.66 -4.48 -20.52
N GLU A 76 -26.61 -3.16 -20.63
CA GLU A 76 -27.59 -2.36 -21.39
C GLU A 76 -27.44 -2.57 -22.91
N LYS A 77 -26.25 -2.96 -23.40
CA LYS A 77 -25.92 -3.06 -24.83
C LYS A 77 -25.91 -4.47 -25.41
N SER A 78 -25.55 -5.50 -24.64
CA SER A 78 -25.48 -6.89 -25.10
C SER A 78 -25.38 -7.86 -23.93
N GLY A 79 -26.50 -8.49 -23.56
CA GLY A 79 -26.68 -9.33 -22.37
C GLY A 79 -25.86 -10.64 -22.27
N LYS A 80 -24.68 -10.75 -22.89
CA LYS A 80 -23.83 -11.96 -22.88
C LYS A 80 -22.40 -11.77 -22.36
N HIS A 81 -21.99 -10.55 -21.97
CA HIS A 81 -20.59 -10.30 -21.53
C HIS A 81 -20.33 -10.54 -20.04
N PHE A 82 -21.34 -10.90 -19.23
CA PHE A 82 -21.19 -11.11 -17.80
C PHE A 82 -20.19 -12.23 -17.44
N ASN A 83 -20.19 -13.33 -18.22
CA ASN A 83 -19.27 -14.45 -18.01
C ASN A 83 -17.80 -14.09 -18.24
N LEU A 84 -17.51 -13.01 -19.00
CA LEU A 84 -16.15 -12.55 -19.23
C LEU A 84 -15.57 -11.76 -18.06
N ILE A 85 -16.44 -11.07 -17.31
CA ILE A 85 -16.04 -10.12 -16.25
C ILE A 85 -15.86 -10.84 -14.91
N LEU A 86 -16.58 -11.95 -14.71
CA LEU A 86 -16.52 -12.80 -13.52
C LEU A 86 -15.11 -13.33 -13.20
N PRO A 87 -14.35 -13.95 -14.13
CA PRO A 87 -12.99 -14.42 -13.85
C PRO A 87 -12.04 -13.27 -13.49
N MET A 88 -12.24 -12.08 -14.06
CA MET A 88 -11.43 -10.91 -13.74
C MET A 88 -11.67 -10.41 -12.32
N GLY A 89 -12.93 -10.34 -11.88
CA GLY A 89 -13.26 -9.99 -10.49
C GLY A 89 -12.65 -10.98 -9.49
N LEU A 90 -12.76 -12.28 -9.78
CA LEU A 90 -12.20 -13.35 -8.93
C LEU A 90 -10.68 -13.24 -8.85
N PHE A 91 -9.99 -13.02 -9.98
CA PHE A 91 -8.54 -12.84 -10.02
C PHE A 91 -8.08 -11.67 -9.14
N ILE A 92 -8.76 -10.51 -9.21
CA ILE A 92 -8.39 -9.34 -8.42
C ILE A 92 -8.59 -9.61 -6.93
N ILE A 93 -9.69 -10.26 -6.54
CA ILE A 93 -9.95 -10.63 -5.14
C ILE A 93 -8.87 -11.59 -4.63
N LEU A 94 -8.54 -12.62 -5.41
CA LEU A 94 -7.53 -13.61 -5.06
C LEU A 94 -6.15 -12.97 -4.91
N ALA A 95 -5.76 -12.08 -5.83
CA ALA A 95 -4.51 -11.34 -5.73
C ALA A 95 -4.44 -10.51 -4.43
N VAL A 96 -5.54 -9.86 -4.04
CA VAL A 96 -5.60 -9.08 -2.79
C VAL A 96 -5.51 -9.97 -1.55
N ILE A 97 -6.18 -11.12 -1.53
CA ILE A 97 -6.08 -12.08 -0.42
C ILE A 97 -4.62 -12.54 -0.25
N VAL A 98 -3.97 -12.96 -1.33
CA VAL A 98 -2.56 -13.37 -1.32
C VAL A 98 -1.67 -12.26 -0.77
N MET A 99 -1.91 -11.01 -1.16
CA MET A 99 -1.11 -9.86 -0.72
C MET A 99 -1.33 -9.52 0.75
N ILE A 100 -2.56 -9.58 1.26
CA ILE A 100 -2.84 -9.38 2.69
C ILE A 100 -2.16 -10.48 3.52
N LEU A 101 -2.24 -11.74 3.08
CA LEU A 101 -1.57 -12.86 3.75
C LEU A 101 -0.05 -12.68 3.77
N PHE A 102 0.53 -12.25 2.64
CA PHE A 102 1.94 -11.93 2.51
C PHE A 102 2.39 -10.82 3.48
N PHE A 103 1.64 -9.73 3.60
CA PHE A 103 2.00 -8.64 4.52
C PHE A 103 1.82 -9.01 6.00
N THR A 104 0.82 -9.83 6.32
CA THR A 104 0.48 -10.17 7.71
C THR A 104 1.29 -11.37 8.26
N LYS A 105 2.28 -11.88 7.51
CA LYS A 105 3.12 -13.05 7.88
C LYS A 105 2.30 -14.30 8.22
N LEU A 106 1.28 -14.62 7.43
CA LEU A 106 0.60 -15.92 7.53
C LEU A 106 1.26 -17.02 6.67
N ILE A 107 2.29 -16.65 5.91
CA ILE A 107 3.21 -17.43 5.06
C ILE A 107 4.59 -16.79 5.20
#